data_AF-A0A2G3E002-F1
#
_entry.id   AF-A0A2G3E002-F1
#
_cell.length_a   1.000
_cell.length_b   1.000
_cell.length_c   1.000
_cell.angle_alpha   90.00
_cell.angle_beta   90.00
_cell.angle_gamma   90.00
#
_symmetry.space_group_name_H-M   'P 1'
#
loop_
_entity.id
_entity.type
_entity.pdbx_description
1 polymer ?
#
loop_
_entity_poly.entity_id
_entity_poly.type
_entity_poly.pdbx_seq_one_letter_code
_entity_poly.pdbx_strand_id
1 'polypeptide(L)'
;MKKRMTLAVLVLSLVIGTISYGPLSRTAATTSDDLETQQEEVDEEIRKLKEQLGDSNSELDHISSDVVEIEHNIESTEKEIKKLNQKLEEVQKSADRQYEDMKLRIQYMYENEEQSSWVYFLQAKSLSDLINRVEYVSQVTKRDRELAQEYADTLSQIKEYKTALEEKQKVLVAKKEELKKKQDTLLTSINSLSSNLDEQEQLSDEIAQQLEEIREEERRMKEEEARKANIEEERRKAKELEEELRRKREEEEKKRQEEQEDPQDEDPQNPNPAPEPSESEYIIPVQSGELELFAALLFCEAGDRRYPDAMRYAVASVVVNRVQSSGFPNSLTSVIYQSGQFSPTFHVISKFNMTYLAAVLNGHYWTADDRAHCMGIVKSVLKGNITGNWLYFRYDPDGKREGEHIGTEVFY
;
A
#
# COMPACT_ATOMS: atom_id res chain seq x y z
N MET A 1 47.52 32.74 17.18
CA MET A 1 46.79 31.48 17.46
C MET A 1 45.30 31.78 17.50
N LYS A 2 44.58 31.61 16.38
CA LYS A 2 43.12 31.73 16.32
C LYS A 2 42.61 30.52 15.53
N LYS A 3 42.08 29.52 16.22
CA LYS A 3 41.41 28.36 15.62
C LYS A 3 40.11 28.88 14.99
N ARG A 4 40.12 29.04 13.67
CA ARG A 4 38.90 29.22 12.87
C ARG A 4 38.28 27.83 12.71
N MET A 5 37.22 27.55 13.46
CA MET A 5 36.31 26.45 13.17
C MET A 5 35.53 26.85 11.91
N THR A 6 36.08 26.51 10.75
CA THR A 6 35.29 26.39 9.53
C THR A 6 34.47 25.12 9.67
N LEU A 7 33.17 25.29 9.95
CA LEU A 7 32.18 24.22 9.80
C LEU A 7 32.19 23.86 8.31
N ALA A 8 32.93 22.81 7.96
CA ALA A 8 32.87 22.22 6.64
C ALA A 8 31.48 21.62 6.52
N VAL A 9 30.57 22.34 5.86
CA VAL A 9 29.35 21.78 5.31
C VAL A 9 29.81 20.79 4.26
N LEU A 10 30.01 19.55 4.69
CA LEU A 10 30.22 18.40 3.83
C LEU A 10 28.84 18.13 3.22
N VAL A 11 28.51 18.93 2.20
CA VAL A 11 27.51 18.55 1.21
C VAL A 11 28.11 17.32 0.58
N LEU A 12 27.77 16.16 1.13
CA LEU A 12 27.94 14.90 0.44
C LEU A 12 26.96 14.97 -0.73
N SER A 13 27.41 15.63 -1.80
CA SER A 13 26.85 15.50 -3.13
C SER A 13 27.07 14.04 -3.50
N LEU A 14 26.20 13.16 -3.02
CA LEU A 14 25.97 11.89 -3.66
C LEU A 14 25.39 12.27 -5.01
N VAL A 15 26.29 12.40 -5.97
CA VAL A 15 25.97 12.27 -7.38
C VAL A 15 25.41 10.86 -7.48
N ILE A 16 24.10 10.73 -7.25
CA ILE A 16 23.35 9.57 -7.69
C ILE A 16 23.48 9.66 -9.20
N GLY A 17 24.45 8.92 -9.72
CA GLY A 17 24.49 8.63 -11.13
C GLY A 17 23.10 8.12 -11.45
N THR A 18 22.36 8.91 -12.24
CA THR A 18 21.24 8.41 -12.99
C THR A 18 21.84 7.33 -13.86
N ILE A 19 21.91 6.11 -13.35
CA ILE A 19 22.04 5.00 -14.25
C ILE A 19 20.67 4.93 -14.89
N SER A 20 20.61 5.57 -16.05
CA SER A 20 19.57 5.39 -17.04
C SER A 20 19.62 3.93 -17.46
N TYR A 21 19.18 3.04 -16.59
CA TYR A 21 18.68 1.74 -17.01
C TYR A 21 17.34 2.08 -17.67
N GLY A 22 17.32 1.91 -18.99
CA GLY A 22 16.09 2.05 -19.75
C GLY A 22 14.99 1.16 -19.14
N PRO A 23 13.72 1.43 -19.46
CA PRO A 23 12.63 0.56 -19.02
C PRO A 23 13.03 -0.90 -19.31
N LEU A 24 13.05 -1.73 -18.25
CA LEU A 24 13.13 -3.18 -18.38
C LEU A 24 12.12 -3.55 -19.45
N SER A 25 12.66 -4.02 -20.57
CA SER A 25 11.88 -4.18 -21.78
C SER A 25 10.80 -5.19 -21.47
N ARG A 26 9.55 -4.87 -21.85
CA ARG A 26 8.47 -5.83 -22.08
C ARG A 26 8.86 -6.79 -23.21
N THR A 27 9.93 -7.56 -23.03
CA THR A 27 10.15 -8.78 -23.79
C THR A 27 9.30 -9.82 -23.07
N ALA A 28 8.29 -10.33 -23.76
CA ALA A 28 7.48 -11.45 -23.28
C ALA A 28 8.43 -12.54 -22.74
N ALA A 29 8.51 -12.68 -21.41
CA ALA A 29 9.23 -13.78 -20.80
C ALA A 29 8.46 -15.04 -21.18
N THR A 30 9.04 -15.85 -22.07
CA THR A 30 8.36 -17.01 -22.67
C THR A 30 8.58 -18.30 -21.89
N THR A 31 9.43 -18.29 -20.86
CA THR A 31 9.87 -19.49 -20.13
C THR A 31 9.82 -19.27 -18.61
N SER A 32 9.51 -20.33 -17.84
CA SER A 32 9.47 -20.29 -16.37
C SER A 32 10.78 -19.77 -15.76
N ASP A 33 11.93 -20.20 -16.28
CA ASP A 33 13.25 -19.78 -15.77
C ASP A 33 13.50 -18.27 -15.93
N ASP A 34 13.01 -17.66 -17.01
CA ASP A 34 13.16 -16.23 -17.27
C ASP A 34 12.32 -15.40 -16.27
N LEU A 35 11.12 -15.87 -15.96
CA LEU A 35 10.23 -15.25 -14.97
C LEU A 35 10.74 -15.44 -13.54
N GLU A 36 11.32 -16.60 -13.21
CA GLU A 36 11.97 -16.83 -11.91
C GLU A 36 13.16 -15.87 -11.71
N THR A 37 13.96 -15.64 -12.77
CA THR A 37 15.05 -14.67 -12.72
C THR A 37 14.51 -13.24 -12.51
N GLN A 38 13.44 -12.86 -13.20
CA GLN A 38 12.80 -11.55 -13.00
C GLN A 38 12.23 -11.40 -11.58
N GLN A 39 11.64 -12.46 -11.02
CA GLN A 39 11.15 -12.48 -9.65
C GLN A 39 12.28 -12.20 -8.65
N GLU A 40 13.43 -12.86 -8.81
CA GLU A 40 14.60 -12.62 -7.95
C GLU A 40 15.13 -11.19 -8.05
N GLU A 41 15.16 -10.61 -9.25
CA GLU A 41 15.58 -9.22 -9.47
C GLU A 41 14.62 -8.22 -8.80
N VAL A 42 13.31 -8.43 -8.96
CA VAL A 42 12.27 -7.58 -8.34
C VAL A 42 12.29 -7.70 -6.82
N ASP A 43 12.43 -8.91 -6.27
CA ASP A 43 12.50 -9.13 -4.82
C ASP A 43 13.75 -8.47 -4.21
N GLU A 44 14.88 -8.49 -4.93
CA GLU A 44 16.09 -7.77 -4.54
C GLU A 44 15.89 -6.25 -4.56
N GLU A 45 15.17 -5.72 -5.54
CA GLU A 45 14.83 -4.30 -5.63
C GLU A 45 13.88 -3.87 -4.50
N ILE A 46 12.83 -4.66 -4.22
CA ILE A 46 11.92 -4.47 -3.08
C ILE A 46 12.71 -4.41 -1.77
N ARG A 47 13.67 -5.33 -1.58
CA ARG A 47 14.51 -5.35 -0.36
C ARG A 47 15.32 -4.07 -0.23
N LYS A 48 15.96 -3.60 -1.30
CA LYS A 48 16.73 -2.35 -1.30
C LYS A 48 15.84 -1.14 -1.04
N LEU A 49 14.64 -1.09 -1.64
CA LEU A 49 13.68 -0.02 -1.40
C LEU A 49 13.21 -0.01 0.06
N LYS A 50 12.95 -1.17 0.67
CA LYS A 50 12.60 -1.29 2.10
C LYS A 50 13.73 -0.83 3.01
N GLU A 51 14.99 -1.15 2.68
CA GLU A 51 16.16 -0.67 3.39
C GLU A 51 16.28 0.87 3.30
N GLN A 52 16.21 1.43 2.09
CA GLN A 52 16.24 2.87 1.87
C GLN A 52 15.11 3.62 2.58
N LEU A 53 13.91 3.03 2.64
CA LEU A 53 12.76 3.59 3.32
C LEU A 53 12.94 3.53 4.84
N GLY A 54 13.55 2.47 5.36
CA GLY A 54 13.97 2.35 6.76
C GLY A 54 15.00 3.42 7.14
N ASP A 55 16.04 3.59 6.34
CA ASP A 55 17.07 4.62 6.53
C ASP A 55 16.47 6.03 6.45
N SER A 56 15.62 6.29 5.46
CA SER A 56 14.94 7.58 5.29
C SER A 56 14.00 7.91 6.46
N ASN A 57 13.31 6.91 7.00
CA ASN A 57 12.48 7.08 8.20
C ASN A 57 13.33 7.33 9.44
N SER A 58 14.47 6.65 9.60
CA SER A 58 15.39 6.93 10.71
C SER A 58 15.97 8.34 10.60
N GLU A 59 16.31 8.80 9.39
CA GLU A 59 16.76 10.16 9.15
C GLU A 59 15.63 11.16 9.43
N LEU A 60 14.37 10.82 9.12
CA LEU A 60 13.20 11.64 9.45
C LEU A 60 13.00 11.77 10.95
N ASP A 61 13.17 10.68 11.70
CA ASP A 61 13.08 10.70 13.17
C ASP A 61 14.19 11.57 13.80
N HIS A 62 15.41 11.46 13.28
CA HIS A 62 16.52 12.31 13.68
C HIS A 62 16.26 13.78 13.34
N ILE A 63 15.85 14.09 12.12
CA ILE A 63 15.51 15.45 11.70
C ILE A 63 14.32 16.00 12.50
N SER A 64 13.32 15.17 12.81
CA SER A 64 12.20 15.57 13.66
C SER A 64 12.67 15.92 15.07
N SER A 65 13.64 15.19 15.62
CA SER A 65 14.25 15.50 16.90
C SER A 65 15.06 16.81 16.84
N ASP A 66 15.86 17.00 15.79
CA ASP A 66 16.61 18.23 15.54
C ASP A 66 15.67 19.44 15.35
N VAL A 67 14.52 19.25 14.68
CA VAL A 67 13.49 20.28 14.52
C VAL A 67 12.97 20.70 15.88
N VAL A 68 12.64 19.77 16.78
CA VAL A 68 12.16 20.09 18.13
C VAL A 68 13.22 20.85 18.93
N GLU A 69 14.49 20.43 18.87
CA GLU A 69 15.58 21.14 19.55
C GLU A 69 15.77 22.55 18.98
N ILE A 70 15.73 22.69 17.65
CA ILE A 70 15.89 23.99 17.00
C ILE A 70 14.68 24.89 17.25
N GLU A 71 13.45 24.36 17.31
CA GLU A 71 12.25 25.10 17.71
C GLU A 71 12.38 25.65 19.13
N HIS A 72 12.92 24.87 20.06
CA HIS A 72 13.22 25.34 21.41
C HIS A 72 14.27 26.48 21.40
N ASN A 73 15.34 26.31 20.62
CA ASN A 73 16.38 27.33 20.46
C ASN A 73 15.84 28.62 19.80
N ILE A 74 14.91 28.49 18.85
CA ILE A 74 14.17 29.59 18.22
C ILE A 74 13.36 30.34 19.27
N GLU A 75 12.57 29.64 20.09
CA GLU A 75 11.73 30.25 21.12
C GLU A 75 12.59 31.01 22.15
N SER A 76 13.71 30.42 22.57
CA SER A 76 14.69 31.09 23.43
C SER A 76 15.25 32.36 22.79
N THR A 77 15.63 32.28 21.51
CA THR A 77 16.15 33.43 20.75
C THR A 77 15.10 34.53 20.58
N GLU A 78 13.83 34.18 20.34
CA GLU A 78 12.73 35.15 20.26
C GLU A 78 12.50 35.88 21.59
N LYS A 79 12.61 35.18 22.73
CA LYS A 79 12.58 35.79 24.07
C LYS A 79 13.75 36.76 24.27
N GLU A 80 14.95 36.40 23.81
CA GLU A 80 16.11 37.30 23.87
C GLU A 80 15.94 38.53 22.99
N ILE A 81 15.45 38.38 21.76
CA ILE A 81 15.14 39.49 20.85
C ILE A 81 14.12 40.43 21.50
N LYS A 82 13.08 39.89 22.14
CA LYS A 82 12.08 40.70 22.87
C LYS A 82 12.72 41.51 23.99
N LYS A 83 13.58 40.89 24.80
CA LYS A 83 14.31 41.59 25.88
C LYS A 83 15.26 42.66 25.34
N LEU A 84 15.96 42.37 24.25
CA LEU A 84 16.87 43.33 23.59
C LEU A 84 16.11 44.52 23.01
N ASN A 85 14.95 44.30 22.37
CA ASN A 85 14.09 45.39 21.88
C ASN A 85 13.63 46.31 23.02
N GLN A 86 13.23 45.74 24.17
CA GLN A 86 12.83 46.53 25.34
C GLN A 86 13.99 47.38 25.87
N LYS A 87 15.19 46.79 26.00
CA LYS A 87 16.40 47.52 26.41
C LYS A 87 16.77 48.60 25.40
N LEU A 88 16.68 48.30 24.11
CA LEU A 88 16.94 49.27 23.05
C LEU A 88 15.98 50.46 23.15
N GLU A 89 14.69 50.22 23.37
CA GLU A 89 13.70 51.29 23.56
C GLU A 89 14.01 52.15 24.79
N GLU A 90 14.41 51.52 25.90
CA GLU A 90 14.79 52.22 27.14
C GLU A 90 16.02 53.10 26.94
N VAL A 91 17.07 52.56 26.32
CA VAL A 91 18.33 53.26 26.05
C VAL A 91 18.11 54.37 25.01
N GLN A 92 17.27 54.16 24.00
CA GLN A 92 16.90 55.17 23.00
C GLN A 92 16.19 56.36 23.68
N LYS A 93 15.23 56.11 24.58
CA LYS A 93 14.57 57.17 25.37
C LYS A 93 15.56 57.92 26.26
N SER A 94 16.53 57.22 26.85
CA SER A 94 17.59 57.85 27.64
C SER A 94 18.48 58.75 26.77
N ALA A 95 18.86 58.30 25.58
CA ALA A 95 19.62 59.08 24.62
C ALA A 95 18.86 60.36 24.21
N ASP A 96 17.57 60.24 23.90
CA ASP A 96 16.74 61.39 23.52
C ASP A 96 16.67 62.44 24.65
N ARG A 97 16.55 62.00 25.91
CA ARG A 97 16.61 62.89 27.08
C ARG A 97 17.97 63.55 27.23
N GLN A 98 19.05 62.77 27.19
CA GLN A 98 20.42 63.29 27.27
C GLN A 98 20.71 64.32 26.19
N TYR A 99 20.19 64.10 24.97
CA TYR A 99 20.33 65.03 23.85
C TYR A 99 19.61 66.36 24.11
N GLU A 100 18.35 66.32 24.56
CA GLU A 100 17.59 67.54 24.88
C GLU A 100 18.19 68.28 26.09
N ASP A 101 18.61 67.57 27.13
CA ASP A 101 19.28 68.16 28.31
C ASP A 101 20.59 68.85 27.91
N MET A 102 21.40 68.20 27.07
CA MET A 102 22.65 68.76 26.56
C MET A 102 22.40 69.98 25.66
N LYS A 103 21.35 69.95 24.84
CA LYS A 103 20.94 71.10 24.01
C LYS A 103 20.53 72.29 24.87
N LEU A 104 19.69 72.07 25.89
CA LEU A 104 19.27 73.12 26.83
C LEU A 104 20.47 73.70 27.58
N ARG A 105 21.41 72.84 27.99
CA ARG A 105 22.65 73.25 28.65
C ARG A 105 23.53 74.12 27.75
N ILE A 106 23.75 73.71 26.49
CA ILE A 106 24.51 74.47 25.50
C ILE A 106 23.81 75.81 25.19
N GLN A 107 22.48 75.80 25.02
CA GLN A 107 21.68 77.00 24.79
C GLN A 107 21.84 77.98 25.96
N TYR A 108 21.69 77.51 27.20
CA TYR A 108 21.88 78.34 28.39
C TYR A 108 23.30 78.92 28.46
N MET A 109 24.32 78.11 28.17
CA MET A 109 25.70 78.60 28.15
C MET A 109 25.90 79.72 27.13
N TYR A 110 25.34 79.58 25.92
CA TYR A 110 25.47 80.57 24.85
C TYR A 110 24.63 81.83 25.08
N GLU A 111 23.37 81.69 25.50
CA GLU A 111 22.46 82.83 25.73
C GLU A 111 22.86 83.66 26.95
N ASN A 112 23.58 83.08 27.91
CA ASN A 112 24.07 83.77 29.11
C ASN A 112 25.58 84.12 29.04
N GLU A 113 26.19 84.08 27.86
CA GLU A 113 27.63 84.40 27.63
C GLU A 113 28.02 85.84 28.02
N GLU A 114 27.08 86.79 28.09
CA GLU A 114 27.39 88.20 28.40
C GLU A 114 27.93 88.43 29.81
N GLN A 115 27.77 87.47 30.74
CA GLN A 115 28.57 87.44 31.96
C GLN A 115 29.88 86.67 31.70
N SER A 116 30.81 87.31 30.98
CA SER A 116 32.17 86.82 30.74
C SER A 116 32.69 86.00 31.93
N SER A 117 33.08 84.74 31.73
CA SER A 117 33.58 83.86 32.80
C SER A 117 34.67 84.54 33.66
N TRP A 118 35.46 85.41 33.04
CA TRP A 118 36.46 86.24 33.72
C TRP A 118 35.86 87.32 34.63
N VAL A 119 34.74 87.95 34.28
CA VAL A 119 34.01 88.90 35.13
C VAL A 119 33.43 88.21 36.36
N TYR A 120 32.93 86.98 36.23
CA TYR A 120 32.49 86.17 37.37
C TYR A 120 33.63 85.87 38.36
N PHE A 121 34.85 85.64 37.86
CA PHE A 121 36.04 85.48 38.70
C PHE A 121 36.52 86.81 39.29
N LEU A 122 36.49 87.91 38.54
CA LEU A 122 36.92 89.25 38.98
C LEU A 122 35.99 89.87 40.04
N GLN A 123 34.74 89.41 40.16
CA GLN A 123 33.78 89.82 41.19
C GLN A 123 33.90 89.03 42.52
N ALA A 124 34.93 88.18 42.67
CA ALA A 124 35.15 87.44 43.91
C ALA A 124 35.48 88.39 45.08
N LYS A 125 34.84 88.18 46.25
CA LYS A 125 35.01 89.04 47.44
C LYS A 125 36.25 88.68 48.29
N SER A 126 36.86 87.53 48.03
CA SER A 126 38.05 87.03 48.74
C SER A 126 38.79 85.95 47.91
N LEU A 127 40.02 85.61 48.29
CA LEU A 127 40.78 84.53 47.66
C LEU A 127 40.11 83.16 47.82
N SER A 128 39.46 82.91 48.96
CA SER A 128 38.67 81.69 49.19
C SER A 128 37.41 81.63 48.31
N ASP A 129 36.71 82.77 48.14
CA ASP A 129 35.58 82.88 47.21
C ASP A 129 36.03 82.64 45.75
N LEU A 130 37.18 83.20 45.36
CA LEU A 130 37.77 82.97 44.03
C LEU A 130 38.08 81.48 43.78
N ILE A 131 38.74 80.80 44.73
CA ILE A 131 39.08 79.38 44.61
C ILE A 131 37.81 78.53 44.49
N ASN A 132 36.78 78.80 45.29
CA ASN A 132 35.50 78.09 45.22
C ASN A 132 34.79 78.29 43.87
N ARG A 133 34.84 79.48 43.29
CA ARG A 133 34.27 79.77 41.96
C ARG A 133 35.01 79.07 40.82
N VAL A 134 36.34 79.05 40.87
CA VAL A 134 37.18 78.32 39.90
C VAL A 134 36.92 76.81 40.00
N GLU A 135 36.85 76.27 41.22
CA GLU A 135 36.52 74.87 41.47
C GLU A 135 35.12 74.52 40.94
N TYR A 136 34.12 75.38 41.17
CA TYR A 136 32.77 75.20 40.63
C TYR A 136 32.74 75.14 39.10
N VAL A 137 33.39 76.09 38.41
CA VAL A 137 33.44 76.11 36.94
C VAL A 137 34.19 74.88 36.40
N SER A 138 35.26 74.46 37.07
CA SER A 138 36.02 73.24 36.73
C SER A 138 35.13 71.99 36.86
N GLN A 139 34.41 71.85 37.98
CA GLN A 139 33.50 70.72 38.21
C GLN A 139 32.36 70.68 37.20
N VAL A 140 31.78 71.84 36.88
CA VAL A 140 30.73 71.98 35.87
C VAL A 140 31.23 71.58 34.48
N THR A 141 32.39 72.09 34.06
CA THR A 141 33.01 71.73 32.76
C THR A 141 33.36 70.25 32.70
N LYS A 142 33.83 69.68 33.81
CA LYS A 142 34.09 68.25 33.94
C LYS A 142 32.79 67.45 33.76
N ARG A 143 31.70 67.85 34.41
CA ARG A 143 30.40 67.20 34.29
C ARG A 143 29.83 67.30 32.88
N ASP A 144 29.96 68.43 32.20
CA ASP A 144 29.52 68.61 30.81
C ASP A 144 30.29 67.66 29.86
N ARG A 145 31.59 67.44 30.09
CA ARG A 145 32.40 66.43 29.35
C ARG A 145 31.96 65.01 29.66
N GLU A 146 31.70 64.69 30.93
CA GLU A 146 31.19 63.38 31.34
C GLU A 146 29.83 63.09 30.70
N LEU A 147 28.90 64.07 30.66
CA LEU A 147 27.60 63.95 30.01
C LEU A 147 27.72 63.67 28.49
N ALA A 148 28.63 64.39 27.81
CA ALA A 148 28.88 64.17 26.39
C ALA A 148 29.46 62.77 26.12
N GLN A 149 30.34 62.28 27.01
CA GLN A 149 30.88 60.93 26.94
C GLN A 149 29.80 59.88 27.23
N GLU A 150 28.98 60.07 28.27
CA GLU A 150 27.83 59.19 28.60
C GLU A 150 26.87 59.07 27.41
N TYR A 151 26.59 60.18 26.71
CA TYR A 151 25.76 60.18 25.50
C TYR A 151 26.43 59.45 24.34
N ALA A 152 27.73 59.66 24.10
CA ALA A 152 28.48 58.94 23.07
C ALA A 152 28.51 57.42 23.32
N ASP A 153 28.71 57.00 24.57
CA ASP A 153 28.68 55.60 24.99
C ASP A 153 27.27 55.00 24.79
N THR A 154 26.23 55.77 25.11
CA THR A 154 24.82 55.39 24.90
C THR A 154 24.53 55.16 23.40
N LEU A 155 25.00 56.05 22.52
CA LEU A 155 24.86 55.86 21.06
C LEU A 155 25.62 54.62 20.56
N SER A 156 26.78 54.32 21.14
CA SER A 156 27.53 53.10 20.82
C SER A 156 26.75 51.84 21.22
N GLN A 157 26.17 51.81 22.42
CA GLN A 157 25.35 50.69 22.90
C GLN A 157 24.10 50.47 22.02
N ILE A 158 23.42 51.55 21.60
CA ILE A 158 22.29 51.48 20.66
C ILE A 158 22.72 50.81 19.36
N LYS A 159 23.88 51.20 18.81
CA LYS A 159 24.41 50.62 17.58
C LYS A 159 24.70 49.13 17.74
N GLU A 160 25.36 48.73 18.83
CA GLU A 160 25.65 47.33 19.13
C GLU A 160 24.38 46.49 19.27
N TYR A 161 23.36 47.00 19.97
CA TYR A 161 22.08 46.32 20.12
C TYR A 161 21.33 46.18 18.80
N LYS A 162 21.29 47.22 17.95
CA LYS A 162 20.66 47.13 16.62
C LYS A 162 21.35 46.07 15.75
N THR A 163 22.67 46.09 15.68
CA THR A 163 23.43 45.09 14.91
C THR A 163 23.23 43.67 15.43
N ALA A 164 23.26 43.47 16.75
CA ALA A 164 23.03 42.15 17.35
C ALA A 164 21.61 41.63 17.08
N LEU A 165 20.62 42.52 17.06
CA LEU A 165 19.23 42.18 16.82
C LEU A 165 18.96 41.82 15.36
N GLU A 166 19.49 42.61 14.42
CA GLU A 166 19.42 42.33 12.99
C GLU A 166 20.04 40.97 12.65
N GLU A 167 21.22 40.66 13.21
CA GLU A 167 21.89 39.38 12.98
C GLU A 167 21.09 38.21 13.57
N LYS A 168 20.59 38.35 14.81
CA LYS A 168 19.75 37.32 15.44
C LYS A 168 18.46 37.07 14.64
N GLN A 169 17.78 38.12 14.17
CA GLN A 169 16.57 37.97 13.36
C GLN A 169 16.86 37.28 12.02
N LYS A 170 17.96 37.64 11.36
CA LYS A 170 18.36 37.02 10.09
C LYS A 170 18.66 35.53 10.26
N VAL A 171 19.41 35.16 11.29
CA VAL A 171 19.73 33.76 11.62
C VAL A 171 18.45 32.98 11.96
N LEU A 172 17.52 33.59 12.69
CA LEU A 172 16.24 32.99 13.06
C LEU A 172 15.39 32.63 11.84
N VAL A 173 15.22 33.58 10.91
CA VAL A 173 14.44 33.38 9.67
C VAL A 173 15.10 32.31 8.81
N ALA A 174 16.42 32.37 8.63
CA ALA A 174 17.16 31.40 7.84
C ALA A 174 17.02 29.96 8.38
N LYS A 175 17.13 29.79 9.71
CA LYS A 175 16.94 28.47 10.35
C LYS A 175 15.53 27.92 10.17
N LYS A 176 14.49 28.76 10.32
CA LYS A 176 13.09 28.35 10.10
C LYS A 176 12.87 27.86 8.67
N GLU A 177 13.42 28.58 7.69
CA GLU A 177 13.27 28.21 6.28
C GLU A 177 14.07 26.95 5.92
N GLU A 178 15.29 26.79 6.46
CA GLU A 178 16.12 25.61 6.27
C GLU A 178 15.43 24.34 6.80
N LEU A 179 14.87 24.39 8.01
CA LEU A 179 14.15 23.26 8.60
C LEU A 179 12.95 22.83 7.77
N LYS A 180 12.13 23.80 7.37
CA LYS A 180 10.95 23.52 6.55
C LYS A 180 11.34 22.85 5.23
N LYS A 181 12.37 23.35 4.55
CA LYS A 181 12.87 22.75 3.30
C LYS A 181 13.36 21.33 3.50
N LYS A 182 14.10 21.05 4.57
CA LYS A 182 14.57 19.69 4.88
C LYS A 182 13.40 18.73 5.12
N GLN A 183 12.42 19.14 5.92
CA GLN A 183 11.21 18.36 6.18
C GLN A 183 10.42 18.07 4.90
N ASP A 184 10.13 19.10 4.10
CA ASP A 184 9.37 18.96 2.85
C ASP A 184 10.08 18.03 1.84
N THR A 185 11.41 18.17 1.73
CA THR A 185 12.23 17.34 0.82
C THR A 185 12.18 15.87 1.23
N LEU A 186 12.32 15.59 2.52
CA LEU A 186 12.35 14.22 3.03
C LEU A 186 10.99 13.53 2.92
N LEU A 187 9.90 14.25 3.25
CA LEU A 187 8.54 13.75 3.03
C LEU A 187 8.27 13.42 1.56
N THR A 188 8.75 14.27 0.65
CA THR A 188 8.64 14.01 -0.79
C THR A 188 9.41 12.75 -1.19
N SER A 189 10.63 12.58 -0.68
CA SER A 189 11.45 11.38 -0.91
C SER A 189 10.78 10.11 -0.40
N ILE A 190 10.27 10.12 0.84
CA ILE A 190 9.56 8.98 1.45
C ILE A 190 8.32 8.61 0.64
N ASN A 191 7.53 9.59 0.22
CA ASN A 191 6.34 9.34 -0.60
C ASN A 191 6.72 8.72 -1.95
N SER A 192 7.80 9.20 -2.59
CA SER A 192 8.28 8.62 -3.84
C SER A 192 8.82 7.20 -3.69
N LEU A 193 9.58 6.91 -2.61
CA LEU A 193 10.07 5.58 -2.31
C LEU A 193 8.93 4.61 -2.00
N SER A 194 7.91 5.06 -1.25
CA SER A 194 6.72 4.27 -0.94
C SER A 194 5.94 3.94 -2.21
N SER A 195 5.75 4.92 -3.11
CA SER A 195 5.10 4.69 -4.39
C SER A 195 5.85 3.68 -5.27
N ASN A 196 7.18 3.80 -5.35
CA ASN A 196 8.00 2.86 -6.11
C ASN A 196 7.97 1.46 -5.47
N LEU A 197 7.92 1.38 -4.14
CA LEU A 197 7.80 0.11 -3.42
C LEU A 197 6.46 -0.57 -3.75
N ASP A 198 5.36 0.17 -3.70
CA ASP A 198 4.03 -0.35 -4.05
C ASP A 198 3.97 -0.84 -5.49
N GLU A 199 4.61 -0.13 -6.43
CA GLU A 199 4.70 -0.54 -7.84
C GLU A 199 5.50 -1.84 -8.00
N GLN A 200 6.63 -1.99 -7.29
CA GLN A 200 7.44 -3.21 -7.35
C GLN A 200 6.77 -4.39 -6.66
N GLU A 201 6.06 -4.18 -5.54
CA GLU A 201 5.28 -5.24 -4.89
C GLU A 201 4.14 -5.73 -5.78
N GLN A 202 3.46 -4.82 -6.51
CA GLN A 202 2.45 -5.22 -7.51
C GLN A 202 3.06 -6.02 -8.66
N LEU A 203 4.25 -5.65 -9.13
CA LEU A 203 4.95 -6.38 -10.19
C LEU A 203 5.38 -7.78 -9.71
N SER A 204 5.88 -7.89 -8.48
CA SER A 204 6.23 -9.17 -7.82
C SER A 204 5.00 -10.09 -7.72
N ASP A 205 3.85 -9.55 -7.31
CA ASP A 205 2.59 -10.32 -7.25
C ASP A 205 2.13 -10.79 -8.65
N GLU A 206 2.30 -9.97 -9.70
CA GLU A 206 1.94 -10.33 -11.07
C GLU A 206 2.84 -11.44 -11.64
N ILE A 207 4.16 -11.34 -11.41
CA ILE A 207 5.13 -12.38 -11.83
C ILE A 207 4.86 -13.69 -11.10
N ALA A 208 4.58 -13.64 -9.79
CA ALA A 208 4.23 -14.82 -9.00
C ALA A 208 2.96 -15.52 -9.52
N GLN A 209 1.95 -14.77 -9.93
CA GLN A 209 0.75 -15.33 -10.56
C GLN A 209 1.06 -16.01 -11.90
N GLN A 210 1.85 -15.35 -12.76
CA GLN A 210 2.26 -15.92 -14.06
C GLN A 210 3.08 -17.21 -13.88
N LEU A 211 3.97 -17.26 -12.90
CA LEU A 211 4.75 -18.46 -12.58
C LEU A 211 3.85 -19.62 -12.14
N GLU A 212 2.84 -19.36 -11.31
CA GLU A 212 1.92 -20.40 -10.88
C GLU A 212 1.06 -20.93 -12.04
N GLU A 213 0.59 -20.04 -12.92
CA GLU A 213 -0.15 -20.43 -14.13
C GLU A 213 0.69 -21.34 -15.04
N ILE A 214 1.96 -20.97 -15.30
CA ILE A 214 2.87 -21.78 -16.12
C ILE A 214 3.15 -23.13 -15.47
N ARG A 215 3.42 -23.16 -14.15
CA ARG A 215 3.67 -24.41 -13.41
C ARG A 215 2.45 -25.33 -13.43
N GLU A 216 1.25 -24.77 -13.35
CA GLU A 216 0.00 -25.52 -13.48
C GLU A 216 -0.18 -26.10 -14.90
N GLU A 217 0.13 -25.32 -15.93
CA GLU A 217 0.10 -25.78 -17.31
C GLU A 217 1.11 -26.91 -17.56
N GLU A 218 2.35 -26.77 -17.07
CA GLU A 218 3.36 -27.83 -17.15
C GLU A 218 2.93 -29.12 -16.43
N ARG A 219 2.28 -29.00 -15.28
CA ARG A 219 1.75 -30.15 -14.52
C ARG A 219 0.68 -30.87 -15.31
N ARG A 220 -0.25 -30.12 -15.90
CA ARG A 220 -1.31 -30.67 -16.77
C ARG A 220 -0.74 -31.38 -17.99
N MET A 221 0.27 -30.80 -18.63
CA MET A 221 0.96 -31.41 -19.76
C MET A 221 1.64 -32.73 -19.37
N LYS A 222 2.37 -32.75 -18.25
CA LYS A 222 3.00 -33.99 -17.72
C LYS A 222 1.98 -35.07 -17.36
N GLU A 223 0.85 -34.69 -16.77
CA GLU A 223 -0.25 -35.62 -16.47
C GLU A 223 -0.88 -36.20 -17.73
N GLU A 224 -1.09 -35.39 -18.77
CA GLU A 224 -1.63 -35.85 -20.05
C GLU A 224 -0.66 -36.79 -20.77
N GLU A 225 0.64 -36.47 -20.77
CA GLU A 225 1.69 -37.33 -21.31
C GLU A 225 1.78 -38.67 -20.58
N ALA A 226 1.73 -38.66 -19.23
CA ALA A 226 1.69 -39.87 -18.42
C ALA A 226 0.43 -40.70 -18.71
N ARG A 227 -0.74 -40.06 -18.86
CA ARG A 227 -1.99 -40.75 -19.22
C ARG A 227 -1.89 -41.39 -20.60
N LYS A 228 -1.34 -40.69 -21.59
CA LYS A 228 -1.11 -41.24 -22.94
C LYS A 228 -0.15 -42.44 -22.90
N ALA A 229 0.93 -42.35 -22.14
CA ALA A 229 1.88 -43.47 -21.95
C ALA A 229 1.22 -44.68 -21.29
N ASN A 230 0.42 -44.47 -20.24
CA ASN A 230 -0.32 -45.55 -19.56
C ASN A 230 -1.32 -46.24 -20.50
N ILE A 231 -2.08 -45.46 -21.29
CA ILE A 231 -3.04 -46.01 -22.27
C ILE A 231 -2.31 -46.85 -23.34
N GLU A 232 -1.14 -46.39 -23.82
CA GLU A 232 -0.35 -47.15 -24.79
C GLU A 232 0.23 -48.43 -24.17
N GLU A 233 0.67 -48.40 -22.92
CA GLU A 233 1.13 -49.58 -22.19
C GLU A 233 -0.01 -50.59 -21.96
N GLU A 234 -1.20 -50.12 -21.56
CA GLU A 234 -2.40 -50.96 -21.41
C GLU A 234 -2.82 -51.58 -22.75
N ARG A 235 -2.78 -50.81 -23.85
CA ARG A 235 -3.03 -51.33 -25.21
C ARG A 235 -2.03 -52.40 -25.61
N ARG A 236 -0.75 -52.25 -25.26
CA ARG A 236 0.28 -53.27 -25.51
C ARG A 236 -0.03 -54.55 -24.73
N LYS A 237 -0.34 -54.46 -23.43
CA LYS A 237 -0.70 -55.60 -22.58
C LYS A 237 -1.98 -56.30 -23.09
N ALA A 238 -2.98 -55.55 -23.52
CA ALA A 238 -4.22 -56.09 -24.08
C ALA A 238 -3.96 -56.87 -25.38
N LYS A 239 -3.14 -56.34 -26.29
CA LYS A 239 -2.73 -57.05 -27.53
C LYS A 239 -1.95 -58.34 -27.23
N GLU A 240 -1.03 -58.31 -26.27
CA GLU A 240 -0.28 -59.50 -25.83
C GLU A 240 -1.21 -60.58 -25.25
N LEU A 241 -2.16 -60.19 -24.39
CA LEU A 241 -3.16 -61.09 -23.82
C LEU A 241 -4.10 -61.67 -24.90
N GLU A 242 -4.52 -60.85 -25.87
CA GLU A 242 -5.36 -61.27 -26.98
C GLU A 242 -4.63 -62.29 -27.89
N GLU A 243 -3.35 -62.08 -28.19
CA GLU A 243 -2.53 -63.04 -28.92
C GLU A 243 -2.33 -64.36 -28.14
N GLU A 244 -2.15 -64.29 -26.82
CA GLU A 244 -2.06 -65.48 -25.97
C GLU A 244 -3.38 -66.27 -25.93
N LEU A 245 -4.51 -65.57 -25.78
CA LEU A 245 -5.84 -66.17 -25.84
C LEU A 245 -6.14 -66.76 -27.22
N ARG A 246 -5.71 -66.10 -28.30
CA ARG A 246 -5.84 -66.63 -29.67
C ARG A 246 -5.06 -67.94 -29.82
N ARG A 247 -3.82 -68.00 -29.34
CA ARG A 247 -3.02 -69.25 -29.34
C ARG A 247 -3.70 -70.38 -28.55
N LYS A 248 -4.24 -70.09 -27.36
CA LYS A 248 -4.97 -71.07 -26.54
C LYS A 248 -6.25 -71.57 -27.22
N ARG A 249 -7.00 -70.69 -27.88
CA ARG A 249 -8.21 -71.07 -28.65
C ARG A 249 -7.85 -71.93 -29.87
N GLU A 250 -6.82 -71.57 -30.62
CA GLU A 250 -6.33 -72.37 -31.75
C GLU A 250 -5.87 -73.78 -31.30
N GLU A 251 -5.29 -73.92 -30.11
CA GLU A 251 -4.93 -75.22 -29.51
C GLU A 251 -6.16 -76.02 -29.04
N GLU A 252 -7.13 -75.38 -28.39
CA GLU A 252 -8.38 -76.02 -27.98
C GLU A 252 -9.26 -76.41 -29.17
N GLU A 253 -9.27 -75.62 -30.25
CA GLU A 253 -10.05 -75.89 -31.45
C GLU A 253 -9.46 -77.05 -32.25
N LYS A 254 -8.12 -77.19 -32.28
CA LYS A 254 -7.47 -78.41 -32.78
C LYS A 254 -7.85 -79.65 -31.96
N LYS A 255 -7.93 -79.53 -30.63
CA LYS A 255 -8.40 -80.64 -29.77
C LYS A 255 -9.88 -80.98 -29.97
N ARG A 256 -10.74 -79.98 -30.16
CA ARG A 256 -12.18 -80.19 -30.43
C ARG A 256 -12.43 -80.77 -31.82
N GLN A 257 -11.63 -80.39 -32.83
CA GLN A 257 -11.70 -80.98 -34.18
C GLN A 257 -11.24 -82.44 -34.21
N GLU A 258 -10.47 -82.89 -33.22
CA GLU A 258 -10.12 -84.31 -33.02
C GLU A 258 -11.23 -85.12 -32.29
N GLU A 259 -12.24 -84.48 -31.69
CA GLU A 259 -13.21 -85.14 -30.79
C GLU A 259 -14.66 -85.25 -31.30
N GLN A 260 -15.06 -84.72 -32.47
CA GLN A 260 -16.45 -84.87 -32.96
C GLN A 260 -16.60 -85.11 -34.49
N GLU A 261 -17.00 -86.33 -34.85
CA GLU A 261 -17.70 -86.73 -36.08
C GLU A 261 -19.25 -86.64 -35.87
N ASP A 262 -19.93 -85.87 -36.73
CA ASP A 262 -21.34 -85.96 -37.23
C ASP A 262 -22.57 -85.68 -36.30
N PRO A 263 -23.80 -85.35 -36.82
CA PRO A 263 -24.26 -83.96 -37.07
C PRO A 263 -25.73 -83.66 -36.62
N GLN A 264 -26.20 -82.46 -36.99
CA GLN A 264 -27.60 -82.01 -37.30
C GLN A 264 -28.44 -81.19 -36.29
N ASP A 265 -28.61 -79.91 -36.67
CA ASP A 265 -29.85 -79.27 -37.23
C ASP A 265 -30.61 -78.16 -36.47
N GLU A 266 -30.97 -77.15 -37.29
CA GLU A 266 -32.02 -76.10 -37.24
C GLU A 266 -31.71 -74.64 -36.79
N ASP A 267 -31.75 -73.75 -37.80
CA ASP A 267 -31.95 -72.27 -37.86
C ASP A 267 -33.48 -72.03 -38.13
N PRO A 268 -34.14 -70.83 -38.05
CA PRO A 268 -33.60 -69.46 -38.04
C PRO A 268 -34.33 -68.36 -37.23
N GLN A 269 -33.70 -67.18 -37.10
CA GLN A 269 -34.21 -65.82 -37.46
C GLN A 269 -33.72 -64.64 -36.58
N ASN A 270 -33.20 -63.63 -37.29
CA ASN A 270 -32.89 -62.26 -36.89
C ASN A 270 -34.05 -61.32 -37.34
N PRO A 271 -34.38 -60.19 -36.67
CA PRO A 271 -33.70 -58.93 -36.97
C PRO A 271 -33.53 -57.94 -35.78
N ASN A 272 -32.41 -57.22 -35.82
CA ASN A 272 -32.09 -55.91 -35.18
C ASN A 272 -33.19 -54.83 -35.50
N PRO A 273 -33.29 -53.63 -34.86
CA PRO A 273 -32.24 -52.90 -34.12
C PRO A 273 -32.65 -52.17 -32.82
N ALA A 274 -31.61 -51.67 -32.14
CA ALA A 274 -31.60 -50.76 -31.00
C ALA A 274 -32.57 -49.56 -31.07
N PRO A 275 -32.88 -48.95 -29.92
CA PRO A 275 -32.09 -47.78 -29.54
C PRO A 275 -31.43 -47.95 -28.17
N GLU A 276 -30.13 -47.71 -28.13
CA GLU A 276 -29.36 -47.46 -26.93
C GLU A 276 -29.96 -46.25 -26.19
N PRO A 277 -30.22 -46.31 -24.87
CA PRO A 277 -30.11 -45.12 -24.06
C PRO A 277 -28.62 -44.86 -23.90
N SER A 278 -28.12 -43.80 -24.53
CA SER A 278 -26.86 -43.18 -24.15
C SER A 278 -26.90 -42.96 -22.64
N GLU A 279 -26.03 -43.65 -21.90
CA GLU A 279 -25.84 -43.44 -20.46
C GLU A 279 -25.40 -41.98 -20.26
N SER A 280 -26.36 -41.09 -20.03
CA SER A 280 -26.05 -39.75 -19.55
C SER A 280 -25.49 -39.93 -18.15
N GLU A 281 -24.20 -39.62 -17.97
CA GLU A 281 -23.48 -39.68 -16.69
C GLU A 281 -24.19 -38.90 -15.55
N TYR A 282 -25.11 -37.99 -15.89
CA TYR A 282 -25.85 -37.14 -14.97
C TYR A 282 -27.37 -37.36 -15.04
N ILE A 283 -28.06 -37.13 -13.91
CA ILE A 283 -29.50 -37.28 -13.72
C ILE A 283 -30.35 -36.17 -14.35
N ILE A 284 -29.69 -35.10 -14.83
CA ILE A 284 -30.28 -34.04 -15.64
C ILE A 284 -29.36 -33.76 -16.84
N PRO A 285 -29.89 -33.31 -18.00
CA PRO A 285 -29.06 -32.92 -19.14
C PRO A 285 -28.19 -31.71 -18.80
N VAL A 286 -26.89 -31.78 -19.10
CA VAL A 286 -25.92 -30.70 -18.86
C VAL A 286 -25.23 -30.34 -20.17
N GLN A 287 -25.30 -29.07 -20.56
CA GLN A 287 -24.68 -28.52 -21.77
C GLN A 287 -23.24 -28.04 -21.52
N SER A 288 -22.51 -27.77 -22.61
CA SER A 288 -21.15 -27.22 -22.53
C SER A 288 -21.13 -25.91 -21.74
N GLY A 289 -20.26 -25.81 -20.72
CA GLY A 289 -20.15 -24.64 -19.85
C GLY A 289 -21.14 -24.58 -18.68
N GLU A 290 -22.20 -25.41 -18.65
CA GLU A 290 -23.19 -25.38 -17.56
C GLU A 290 -22.64 -25.92 -16.24
N LEU A 291 -21.67 -26.85 -16.27
CA LEU A 291 -20.99 -27.33 -15.06
C LEU A 291 -20.27 -26.20 -14.33
N GLU A 292 -19.61 -25.32 -15.09
CA GLU A 292 -18.86 -24.20 -14.55
C GLU A 292 -19.80 -23.08 -14.10
N LEU A 293 -20.85 -22.79 -14.87
CA LEU A 293 -21.93 -21.89 -14.45
C LEU A 293 -22.53 -22.32 -13.11
N PHE A 294 -22.83 -23.60 -12.96
CA PHE A 294 -23.42 -24.13 -11.73
C PHE A 294 -22.41 -24.12 -10.57
N ALA A 295 -21.15 -24.45 -10.80
CA ALA A 295 -20.10 -24.36 -9.78
C ALA A 295 -19.87 -22.91 -9.31
N ALA A 296 -19.84 -21.95 -10.24
CA ALA A 296 -19.68 -20.54 -9.92
C ALA A 296 -20.87 -20.01 -9.11
N LEU A 297 -22.10 -20.40 -9.48
CA LEU A 297 -23.29 -20.07 -8.69
C LEU A 297 -23.21 -20.64 -7.28
N LEU A 298 -22.82 -21.91 -7.16
CA LEU A 298 -22.67 -22.57 -5.85
C LEU A 298 -21.67 -21.83 -4.97
N PHE A 299 -20.55 -21.39 -5.54
CA PHE A 299 -19.58 -20.55 -4.82
C PHE A 299 -20.19 -19.21 -4.39
N CYS A 300 -20.94 -18.54 -5.27
CA CYS A 300 -21.58 -17.27 -4.93
C CYS A 300 -22.59 -17.39 -3.79
N GLU A 301 -23.36 -18.49 -3.73
CA GLU A 301 -24.43 -18.69 -2.76
C GLU A 301 -23.94 -19.32 -1.45
N ALA A 302 -22.96 -20.21 -1.51
CA ALA A 302 -22.51 -21.00 -0.35
C ALA A 302 -21.06 -20.73 0.08
N GLY A 303 -20.36 -19.83 -0.60
CA GLY A 303 -19.03 -19.35 -0.24
C GLY A 303 -17.88 -20.34 -0.46
N ASP A 304 -16.69 -19.91 -0.03
CA ASP A 304 -15.44 -20.67 -0.11
C ASP A 304 -15.33 -21.79 0.92
N ARG A 305 -14.20 -22.52 0.90
CA ARG A 305 -13.93 -23.72 1.71
C ARG A 305 -14.05 -23.53 3.23
N ARG A 306 -14.16 -22.30 3.72
CA ARG A 306 -14.40 -22.01 5.13
C ARG A 306 -15.81 -22.38 5.58
N TYR A 307 -16.76 -22.49 4.64
CA TYR A 307 -18.13 -22.90 4.93
C TYR A 307 -18.30 -24.43 4.87
N PRO A 308 -19.19 -25.03 5.68
CA PRO A 308 -19.37 -26.48 5.71
C PRO A 308 -19.88 -27.05 4.38
N ASP A 309 -19.31 -28.17 3.94
CA ASP A 309 -19.74 -28.84 2.70
C ASP A 309 -21.22 -29.24 2.70
N ALA A 310 -21.78 -29.59 3.86
CA ALA A 310 -23.20 -29.89 3.99
C ALA A 310 -24.10 -28.75 3.44
N MET A 311 -23.71 -27.49 3.66
CA MET A 311 -24.45 -26.32 3.18
C MET A 311 -24.39 -26.22 1.64
N ARG A 312 -23.23 -26.50 1.06
CA ARG A 312 -23.03 -26.51 -0.40
C ARG A 312 -23.79 -27.63 -1.09
N TYR A 313 -23.74 -28.84 -0.52
CA TYR A 313 -24.54 -29.96 -1.01
C TYR A 313 -26.03 -29.63 -0.95
N ALA A 314 -26.51 -28.96 0.11
CA ALA A 314 -27.90 -28.54 0.23
C ALA A 314 -28.30 -27.48 -0.82
N VAL A 315 -27.50 -26.43 -1.01
CA VAL A 315 -27.74 -25.40 -2.04
C VAL A 315 -27.72 -26.01 -3.46
N ALA A 316 -26.73 -26.86 -3.77
CA ALA A 316 -26.66 -27.55 -5.05
C ALA A 316 -27.86 -28.50 -5.26
N SER A 317 -28.31 -29.18 -4.21
CA SER A 317 -29.51 -30.03 -4.24
C SER A 317 -30.75 -29.23 -4.64
N VAL A 318 -30.94 -28.01 -4.09
CA VAL A 318 -32.07 -27.14 -4.46
C VAL A 318 -32.10 -26.84 -5.96
N VAL A 319 -30.95 -26.53 -6.57
CA VAL A 319 -30.87 -26.23 -8.02
C VAL A 319 -31.28 -27.46 -8.85
N VAL A 320 -30.78 -28.64 -8.51
CA VAL A 320 -31.11 -29.88 -9.22
C VAL A 320 -32.58 -30.27 -9.02
N ASN A 321 -33.09 -30.15 -7.79
CA ASN A 321 -34.50 -30.39 -7.47
C ASN A 321 -35.44 -29.47 -8.27
N ARG A 322 -35.05 -28.20 -8.46
CA ARG A 322 -35.80 -27.27 -9.31
C ARG A 322 -35.81 -27.73 -10.76
N VAL A 323 -34.67 -28.13 -11.33
CA VAL A 323 -34.64 -28.63 -12.71
C VAL A 323 -35.54 -29.85 -12.91
N GLN A 324 -35.63 -30.72 -11.90
CA GLN A 324 -36.47 -31.93 -11.93
C GLN A 324 -37.94 -31.67 -11.58
N SER A 325 -38.26 -30.53 -10.99
CA SER A 325 -39.62 -30.18 -10.56
C SER A 325 -40.41 -29.53 -11.70
N SER A 326 -41.60 -30.08 -11.99
CA SER A 326 -42.49 -29.56 -13.05
C SER A 326 -42.92 -28.10 -12.87
N GLY A 327 -42.76 -27.51 -11.67
CA GLY A 327 -43.09 -26.11 -11.38
C GLY A 327 -42.00 -25.10 -11.78
N PHE A 328 -40.85 -25.57 -12.27
CA PHE A 328 -39.68 -24.76 -12.59
C PHE A 328 -39.17 -25.04 -14.01
N PRO A 329 -38.27 -24.19 -14.55
CA PRO A 329 -37.62 -24.47 -15.82
C PRO A 329 -36.85 -25.80 -15.80
N ASN A 330 -36.80 -26.49 -16.93
CA ASN A 330 -36.24 -27.83 -17.08
C ASN A 330 -34.76 -27.85 -17.55
N SER A 331 -34.02 -26.77 -17.36
CA SER A 331 -32.57 -26.71 -17.64
C SER A 331 -31.81 -25.93 -16.58
N LEU A 332 -30.53 -26.26 -16.37
CA LEU A 332 -29.67 -25.60 -15.39
C LEU A 332 -29.61 -24.09 -15.65
N THR A 333 -29.23 -23.67 -16.87
CA THR A 333 -29.15 -22.24 -17.20
C THR A 333 -30.46 -21.50 -16.92
N SER A 334 -31.61 -22.09 -17.24
CA SER A 334 -32.91 -21.44 -17.04
C SER A 334 -33.31 -21.33 -15.56
N VAL A 335 -32.95 -22.33 -14.74
CA VAL A 335 -33.15 -22.27 -13.28
C VAL A 335 -32.22 -21.23 -12.65
N ILE A 336 -30.95 -21.23 -13.05
CA ILE A 336 -29.95 -20.30 -12.53
C ILE A 336 -30.32 -18.85 -12.86
N TYR A 337 -30.68 -18.55 -14.10
CA TYR A 337 -31.09 -17.19 -14.51
C TYR A 337 -32.57 -16.89 -14.30
N GLN A 338 -33.30 -17.72 -13.55
CA GLN A 338 -34.70 -17.44 -13.22
C GLN A 338 -34.78 -16.12 -12.43
N SER A 339 -35.59 -15.18 -12.95
CA SER A 339 -35.65 -13.82 -12.44
C SER A 339 -35.91 -13.78 -10.91
N GLY A 340 -35.03 -13.07 -10.20
CA GLY A 340 -35.14 -12.86 -8.75
C GLY A 340 -34.80 -14.05 -7.86
N GLN A 341 -34.32 -15.17 -8.41
CA GLN A 341 -33.99 -16.36 -7.60
C GLN A 341 -32.58 -16.31 -7.02
N PHE A 342 -31.59 -16.03 -7.85
CA PHE A 342 -30.18 -16.01 -7.45
C PHE A 342 -29.61 -14.61 -7.65
N SER A 343 -29.43 -13.87 -6.54
CA SER A 343 -28.90 -12.50 -6.56
C SER A 343 -27.60 -12.34 -7.37
N PRO A 344 -26.63 -13.27 -7.33
CA PRO A 344 -25.38 -13.17 -8.08
C PRO A 344 -25.56 -13.02 -9.60
N THR A 345 -26.68 -13.46 -10.15
CA THR A 345 -26.95 -13.40 -11.60
C THR A 345 -27.33 -12.01 -12.09
N PHE A 346 -27.78 -11.11 -11.20
CA PHE A 346 -28.24 -9.76 -11.56
C PHE A 346 -27.66 -8.65 -10.68
N HIS A 347 -27.02 -8.98 -9.56
CA HIS A 347 -26.30 -8.01 -8.73
C HIS A 347 -24.99 -7.60 -9.40
N VAL A 348 -24.95 -6.39 -9.98
CA VAL A 348 -23.76 -5.81 -10.60
C VAL A 348 -22.80 -5.29 -9.55
N ILE A 349 -21.55 -5.73 -9.63
CA ILE A 349 -20.46 -5.28 -8.78
C ILE A 349 -19.63 -4.21 -9.49
N SER A 350 -19.51 -3.04 -8.86
CA SER A 350 -18.90 -1.86 -9.48
C SER A 350 -17.42 -2.05 -9.83
N LYS A 351 -16.68 -2.88 -9.08
CA LYS A 351 -15.25 -3.13 -9.29
C LYS A 351 -14.94 -3.65 -10.70
N PHE A 352 -15.84 -4.47 -11.26
CA PHE A 352 -15.65 -5.13 -12.56
C PHE A 352 -16.72 -4.78 -13.60
N ASN A 353 -17.69 -3.93 -13.24
CA ASN A 353 -18.82 -3.55 -14.10
C ASN A 353 -19.55 -4.74 -14.73
N MET A 354 -19.75 -5.81 -13.95
CA MET A 354 -20.43 -7.05 -14.35
C MET A 354 -21.16 -7.65 -13.15
N THR A 355 -21.98 -8.68 -13.36
CA THR A 355 -22.67 -9.35 -12.26
C THR A 355 -21.69 -10.14 -11.39
N TYR A 356 -22.03 -10.37 -10.12
CA TYR A 356 -21.17 -11.14 -9.22
C TYR A 356 -20.86 -12.53 -9.80
N LEU A 357 -21.86 -13.22 -10.37
CA LEU A 357 -21.68 -14.49 -11.05
C LEU A 357 -20.74 -14.39 -12.26
N ALA A 358 -20.88 -13.35 -13.09
CA ALA A 358 -19.99 -13.14 -14.23
C ALA A 358 -18.55 -12.90 -13.80
N ALA A 359 -18.32 -12.20 -12.70
CA ALA A 359 -16.97 -12.01 -12.18
C ALA A 359 -16.35 -13.31 -11.65
N VAL A 360 -17.13 -14.15 -10.95
CA VAL A 360 -16.65 -15.48 -10.54
C VAL A 360 -16.30 -16.35 -11.75
N LEU A 361 -17.14 -16.34 -12.78
CA LEU A 361 -16.84 -17.06 -14.04
C LEU A 361 -15.60 -16.53 -14.75
N ASN A 362 -15.29 -15.25 -14.62
CA ASN A 362 -14.06 -14.64 -15.15
C ASN A 362 -12.83 -14.85 -14.24
N GLY A 363 -12.92 -15.75 -13.25
CA GLY A 363 -11.81 -16.08 -12.37
C GLY A 363 -11.59 -15.08 -11.22
N HIS A 364 -12.46 -14.10 -11.05
CA HIS A 364 -12.40 -13.20 -9.90
C HIS A 364 -13.01 -13.89 -8.66
N TYR A 365 -12.54 -13.54 -7.47
CA TYR A 365 -13.03 -14.01 -6.15
C TYR A 365 -12.72 -15.46 -5.74
N TRP A 366 -12.81 -16.44 -6.63
CA TRP A 366 -12.57 -17.85 -6.28
C TRP A 366 -11.18 -18.32 -6.71
N THR A 367 -10.56 -19.19 -5.92
CA THR A 367 -9.28 -19.82 -6.27
C THR A 367 -9.49 -21.04 -7.18
N ALA A 368 -8.42 -21.55 -7.82
CA ALA A 368 -8.48 -22.80 -8.57
C ALA A 368 -8.99 -23.98 -7.72
N ASP A 369 -8.59 -24.01 -6.44
CA ASP A 369 -9.08 -24.97 -5.46
C ASP A 369 -10.58 -24.82 -5.16
N ASP A 370 -11.06 -23.59 -4.96
CA ASP A 370 -12.49 -23.35 -4.72
C ASP A 370 -13.33 -23.76 -5.93
N ARG A 371 -12.84 -23.47 -7.14
CA ARG A 371 -13.43 -23.91 -8.40
C ARG A 371 -13.49 -25.43 -8.49
N ALA A 372 -12.35 -26.11 -8.26
CA ALA A 372 -12.28 -27.57 -8.30
C ALA A 372 -13.20 -28.22 -7.26
N HIS A 373 -13.28 -27.66 -6.05
CA HIS A 373 -14.13 -28.16 -4.98
C HIS A 373 -15.62 -28.00 -5.32
N CYS A 374 -16.05 -26.81 -5.74
CA CYS A 374 -17.43 -26.56 -6.15
C CYS A 374 -17.83 -27.43 -7.35
N MET A 375 -16.93 -27.61 -8.32
CA MET A 375 -17.15 -28.54 -9.44
C MET A 375 -17.30 -29.99 -8.98
N GLY A 376 -16.54 -30.42 -7.98
CA GLY A 376 -16.66 -31.76 -7.40
C GLY A 376 -18.03 -32.00 -6.77
N ILE A 377 -18.52 -31.03 -5.98
CA ILE A 377 -19.85 -31.09 -5.36
C ILE A 377 -20.95 -31.08 -6.43
N VAL A 378 -20.88 -30.17 -7.39
CA VAL A 378 -21.85 -30.11 -8.51
C VAL A 378 -21.92 -31.43 -9.26
N LYS A 379 -20.78 -32.02 -9.64
CA LYS A 379 -20.74 -33.34 -10.29
C LYS A 379 -21.33 -34.43 -9.42
N SER A 380 -21.10 -34.39 -8.10
CA SER A 380 -21.65 -35.38 -7.16
C SER A 380 -23.19 -35.32 -7.12
N VAL A 381 -23.76 -34.12 -6.97
CA VAL A 381 -25.22 -33.93 -6.94
C VAL A 381 -25.85 -34.31 -8.28
N LEU A 382 -25.22 -33.92 -9.40
CA LEU A 382 -25.66 -34.30 -10.75
C LEU A 382 -25.61 -35.82 -10.99
N LYS A 383 -24.78 -36.57 -10.26
CA LYS A 383 -24.75 -38.04 -10.28
C LYS A 383 -25.77 -38.70 -9.35
N GLY A 384 -26.59 -37.92 -8.64
CA GLY A 384 -27.65 -38.43 -7.75
C GLY A 384 -27.38 -38.26 -6.26
N ASN A 385 -26.26 -37.67 -5.85
CA ASN A 385 -25.97 -37.44 -4.42
C ASN A 385 -26.69 -36.19 -3.87
N ILE A 386 -28.02 -36.22 -3.91
CA ILE A 386 -28.91 -35.15 -3.43
C ILE A 386 -29.09 -35.30 -1.91
N THR A 387 -28.96 -34.20 -1.16
CA THR A 387 -28.97 -34.21 0.32
C THR A 387 -30.31 -33.82 0.96
N GLY A 388 -31.28 -33.41 0.15
CA GLY A 388 -32.66 -33.15 0.57
C GLY A 388 -33.55 -32.73 -0.61
N ASN A 389 -34.87 -32.68 -0.39
CA ASN A 389 -35.87 -32.41 -1.44
C ASN A 389 -36.33 -30.95 -1.49
N TRP A 390 -35.58 -30.02 -0.87
CA TRP A 390 -35.95 -28.61 -0.78
C TRP A 390 -35.94 -27.94 -2.15
N LEU A 391 -36.83 -26.97 -2.33
CA LEU A 391 -36.96 -26.16 -3.53
C LEU A 391 -36.58 -24.70 -3.27
N TYR A 392 -36.39 -24.30 -2.02
CA TYR A 392 -36.00 -22.94 -1.66
C TYR A 392 -34.99 -22.96 -0.52
N PHE A 393 -34.13 -21.94 -0.48
CA PHE A 393 -33.28 -21.63 0.65
C PHE A 393 -33.21 -20.13 0.87
N ARG A 394 -32.88 -19.70 2.09
CA ARG A 394 -32.66 -18.28 2.43
C ARG A 394 -31.65 -18.13 3.57
N TYR A 395 -30.89 -17.05 3.52
CA TYR A 395 -29.98 -16.67 4.59
C TYR A 395 -30.76 -16.40 5.89
N ASP A 396 -30.41 -17.10 6.96
CA ASP A 396 -31.00 -17.01 8.30
C ASP A 396 -29.93 -17.28 9.39
N PRO A 397 -28.97 -16.36 9.60
CA PRO A 397 -27.89 -16.55 10.56
C PRO A 397 -28.37 -16.61 12.01
N ASP A 398 -29.58 -16.09 12.29
CA ASP A 398 -30.19 -16.08 13.61
C ASP A 398 -30.98 -17.37 13.93
N GLY A 399 -31.20 -18.25 12.92
CA GLY A 399 -31.98 -19.48 13.08
C GLY A 399 -33.43 -19.28 13.51
N LYS A 400 -34.04 -18.13 13.17
CA LYS A 400 -35.38 -17.74 13.65
C LYS A 400 -36.50 -18.13 12.69
N ARG A 401 -36.18 -18.47 11.45
CA ARG A 401 -37.17 -18.87 10.46
C ARG A 401 -37.51 -20.34 10.63
N GLU A 402 -38.77 -20.69 10.42
CA GLU A 402 -39.16 -22.10 10.32
C GLU A 402 -38.53 -22.72 9.06
N GLY A 403 -38.12 -23.99 9.13
CA GLY A 403 -37.46 -24.73 8.05
C GLY A 403 -36.33 -25.62 8.58
N GLU A 404 -35.58 -26.27 7.67
CA GLU A 404 -34.41 -27.06 8.03
C GLU A 404 -33.15 -26.20 7.94
N HIS A 405 -32.37 -26.10 9.03
CA HIS A 405 -31.18 -25.25 9.10
C HIS A 405 -29.91 -26.03 8.81
N ILE A 406 -29.14 -25.57 7.82
CA ILE A 406 -27.82 -26.10 7.51
C ILE A 406 -26.86 -24.92 7.38
N GLY A 407 -25.97 -24.75 8.36
CA GLY A 407 -25.07 -23.60 8.42
C GLY A 407 -25.83 -22.31 8.70
N THR A 408 -25.65 -21.29 7.85
CA THR A 408 -26.33 -19.99 7.94
C THR A 408 -27.59 -19.89 7.07
N GLU A 409 -28.01 -21.00 6.47
CA GLU A 409 -29.13 -21.07 5.54
C GLU A 409 -30.28 -21.89 6.14
N VAL A 410 -31.51 -21.51 5.81
CA VAL A 410 -32.73 -22.29 6.08
C VAL A 410 -33.35 -22.77 4.77
N PHE A 411 -33.77 -24.03 4.73
CA PHE A 411 -34.26 -24.74 3.54
C PHE A 411 -35.74 -25.14 3.66
N TYR A 412 -36.47 -25.11 2.53
CA TYR A 412 -37.93 -25.36 2.42
C TYR A 412 -38.32 -26.33 1.32
#